data_AF-A0A8H6V6C0-F1
#
_entry.id   AF-A0A8H6V6C0-F1
#
_cell.length_a   1.000
_cell.length_b   1.000
_cell.length_c   1.000
_cell.angle_alpha   90.00
_cell.angle_beta   90.00
_cell.angle_gamma   90.00
#
_symmetry.space_group_name_H-M   'P 1'
#
loop_
_entity.id
_entity.type
_entity.pdbx_description
1 polymer ?
#
loop_
_entity_poly.entity_id
_entity_poly.type
_entity_poly.pdbx_seq_one_letter_code
_entity_poly.pdbx_strand_id
1 'polypeptide(L)'
;MPSATMNAQEVRAVWTSERGSMAKETAENRWAKIIQGSIDDIGETAAAADVDCQKRAESIAIQIALKDIKKGIEQNEPLTPLRDDGKVDIQEWNKKLAAIGECSWINCPWLFGECYMYRSIQRILNSSKHWQNYDVFKRQKDASFVKSRAAVEELASRYMQIVTDTRLAQNESKEVAKKLLFIEMTEIALWGNATDLSLLANLTLEDLQNLQGREAIQKSQRNIVDNDTDDVWAYLQRTAGQASRQIDIVLDNASFEFFTDVLYAAYLLEAGISTSVRLHTKEFPWFVSDVIPSDVESLFKHLDSSECFPGREYLDQLIPRLRKFFQSGAITTTSDPFWTMPFSFHEMPSKAPALFKELQNSYLVIFKGDLNYRKLTRDGLWPHTTTYEKALGPLGKESGVKILALRTNKSDVCVGVPTQSKVDALNEEAPSGAWIRNGKYAVVSFNEGQ
;
A
#
# COMPACT_ATOMS: atom_id res chain seq x y z
N MET A 1 -4.63 0.45 41.49
CA MET A 1 -4.87 0.03 40.09
C MET A 1 -3.53 0.06 39.39
N PRO A 2 -2.93 -1.09 39.04
CA PRO A 2 -1.60 -1.07 38.46
C PRO A 2 -1.69 -0.58 37.02
N SER A 3 -1.01 0.52 36.73
CA SER A 3 -0.84 1.07 35.40
C SER A 3 0.02 0.11 34.59
N ALA A 4 -0.56 -0.56 33.60
CA ALA A 4 0.16 -1.47 32.73
C ALA A 4 0.80 -0.67 31.60
N THR A 5 2.04 -0.23 31.80
CA THR A 5 2.95 0.08 30.69
C THR A 5 3.31 -1.23 30.00
N MET A 6 2.48 -1.66 29.04
CA MET A 6 2.83 -2.76 28.12
C MET A 6 4.09 -2.38 27.34
N ASN A 7 5.11 -3.23 27.41
CA ASN A 7 6.32 -3.12 26.60
C ASN A 7 5.95 -3.28 25.12
N ALA A 8 6.56 -2.48 24.24
CA ALA A 8 6.28 -2.53 22.79
C ALA A 8 6.55 -3.91 22.14
N GLN A 9 7.26 -4.81 22.83
CA GLN A 9 7.48 -6.20 22.39
C GLN A 9 6.26 -7.12 22.58
N GLU A 10 5.24 -6.73 23.36
CA GLU A 10 4.16 -7.60 23.86
C GLU A 10 2.78 -7.44 23.18
N VAL A 11 2.63 -6.61 22.15
CA VAL A 11 1.31 -6.47 21.51
C VAL A 11 0.85 -7.82 20.94
N ARG A 12 -0.37 -8.22 21.29
CA ARG A 12 -1.00 -9.41 20.74
C ARG A 12 -1.43 -9.12 19.30
N ALA A 13 -1.00 -9.96 18.36
CA ALA A 13 -1.52 -9.93 16.99
C ALA A 13 -3.03 -10.21 16.99
N VAL A 14 -3.76 -9.62 16.05
CA VAL A 14 -5.16 -10.00 15.82
C VAL A 14 -5.23 -11.39 15.17
N TRP A 15 -6.10 -12.24 15.69
CA TRP A 15 -6.32 -13.60 15.18
C TRP A 15 -7.64 -13.69 14.43
N THR A 16 -7.73 -14.59 13.45
CA THR A 16 -8.97 -14.84 12.69
C THR A 16 -10.10 -15.46 13.53
N SER A 17 -9.80 -15.94 14.73
CA SER A 17 -10.79 -16.41 15.71
C SER A 17 -11.37 -15.29 16.59
N GLU A 18 -10.83 -14.07 16.52
CA GLU A 18 -11.22 -12.96 17.38
C GLU A 18 -12.64 -12.46 17.06
N ARG A 19 -13.55 -12.52 18.04
CA ARG A 19 -14.96 -12.16 17.83
C ARG A 19 -15.11 -10.66 17.57
N GLY A 20 -15.87 -10.31 16.53
CA GLY A 20 -16.14 -8.92 16.15
C GLY A 20 -14.94 -8.20 15.52
N SER A 21 -13.85 -8.91 15.24
CA SER A 21 -12.71 -8.38 14.48
C SER A 21 -12.96 -8.41 12.97
N MET A 22 -12.32 -7.51 12.25
CA MET A 22 -12.28 -7.55 10.79
C MET A 22 -11.48 -8.76 10.29
N ALA A 23 -10.49 -9.21 11.07
CA ALA A 23 -9.74 -10.43 10.78
C ALA A 23 -10.65 -11.65 10.59
N LYS A 24 -11.57 -11.87 11.55
CA LYS A 24 -12.54 -12.96 11.48
C LYS A 24 -13.46 -12.82 10.28
N GLU A 25 -14.06 -11.65 10.10
CA GLU A 25 -14.98 -11.40 8.98
C GLU A 25 -14.30 -11.62 7.62
N THR A 26 -13.06 -11.17 7.49
CA THR A 26 -12.26 -11.32 6.26
C THR A 26 -11.95 -12.80 5.99
N ALA A 27 -11.52 -13.54 7.01
CA ALA A 27 -11.22 -14.96 6.87
C ALA A 27 -12.45 -15.79 6.49
N GLU A 28 -13.60 -15.53 7.13
CA GLU A 28 -14.84 -16.27 6.89
C GLU A 28 -15.51 -15.90 5.55
N ASN A 29 -15.46 -14.62 5.14
CA ASN A 29 -16.31 -14.14 4.04
C ASN A 29 -15.57 -13.71 2.78
N ARG A 30 -14.25 -13.48 2.82
CA ARG A 30 -13.48 -12.89 1.71
C ARG A 30 -12.44 -13.84 1.12
N TRP A 31 -11.69 -14.59 1.93
CA TRP A 31 -10.60 -15.44 1.43
C TRP A 31 -11.08 -16.48 0.41
N ALA A 32 -12.14 -17.23 0.72
CA ALA A 32 -12.70 -18.22 -0.21
C ALA A 32 -13.16 -17.59 -1.54
N LYS A 33 -13.66 -16.34 -1.51
CA LYS A 33 -14.07 -15.59 -2.72
C LYS A 33 -12.86 -15.15 -3.55
N ILE A 34 -11.76 -14.76 -2.91
CA ILE A 34 -10.50 -14.41 -3.61
C ILE A 34 -9.95 -15.64 -4.34
N ILE A 35 -9.95 -16.80 -3.67
CA ILE A 35 -9.55 -18.07 -4.30
C ILE A 35 -10.50 -18.42 -5.45
N GLN A 36 -11.81 -18.25 -5.27
CA GLN A 36 -12.78 -18.47 -6.34
C GLN A 36 -12.51 -17.56 -7.56
N GLY A 37 -12.24 -16.27 -7.34
CA GLY A 37 -11.88 -15.35 -8.43
C GLY A 37 -10.62 -15.79 -9.16
N SER A 38 -9.63 -16.33 -8.45
CA SER A 38 -8.41 -16.88 -9.06
C SER A 38 -8.69 -18.13 -9.91
N ILE A 39 -9.60 -19.00 -9.46
CA ILE A 39 -10.06 -20.18 -10.21
C ILE A 39 -10.76 -19.75 -11.50
N ASP A 40 -11.68 -18.79 -11.38
CA ASP A 40 -12.47 -18.29 -12.50
C ASP A 40 -11.58 -17.62 -13.54
N ASP A 41 -10.61 -16.81 -13.10
CA ASP A 41 -9.62 -16.16 -13.96
C ASP A 41 -8.79 -17.19 -14.75
N ILE A 42 -8.22 -18.19 -14.07
CA ILE A 42 -7.46 -19.24 -14.76
C ILE A 42 -8.34 -20.02 -15.74
N GLY A 43 -9.59 -20.32 -15.36
CA GLY A 43 -10.56 -20.99 -16.23
C GLY A 43 -10.86 -20.20 -17.49
N GLU A 44 -11.14 -18.90 -17.35
CA GLU A 44 -11.42 -17.99 -18.47
C GLU A 44 -10.22 -17.89 -19.41
N THR A 45 -9.01 -17.71 -18.87
CA THR A 45 -7.80 -17.66 -19.70
C THR A 45 -7.56 -18.95 -20.44
N ALA A 46 -7.73 -20.10 -19.79
CA ALA A 46 -7.52 -21.41 -20.42
C ALA A 46 -8.56 -21.73 -21.51
N ALA A 47 -9.75 -21.12 -21.44
CA ALA A 47 -10.81 -21.27 -22.43
C ALA A 47 -10.58 -20.46 -23.71
N ALA A 48 -9.64 -19.49 -23.71
CA ALA A 48 -9.31 -18.71 -24.89
C ALA A 48 -8.78 -19.60 -26.03
N ALA A 49 -9.16 -19.25 -27.27
CA ALA A 49 -8.95 -20.08 -28.45
C ALA A 49 -7.46 -20.26 -28.82
N ASP A 50 -6.64 -19.28 -28.47
CA ASP A 50 -5.21 -19.19 -28.75
C ASP A 50 -4.32 -19.89 -27.69
N VAL A 51 -4.92 -20.42 -26.61
CA VAL A 51 -4.16 -21.12 -25.58
C VAL A 51 -3.83 -22.56 -25.99
N ASP A 52 -2.53 -22.87 -25.94
CA ASP A 52 -1.99 -24.20 -26.23
C ASP A 52 -2.59 -25.32 -25.35
N CYS A 53 -2.67 -26.52 -25.92
CA CYS A 53 -3.23 -27.70 -25.27
C CYS A 53 -2.50 -28.10 -23.97
N GLN A 54 -1.17 -27.93 -23.88
CA GLN A 54 -0.42 -28.25 -22.67
C GLN A 54 -0.70 -27.21 -21.57
N LYS A 55 -0.71 -25.92 -21.94
CA LYS A 55 -1.08 -24.84 -21.02
C LYS A 55 -2.50 -25.01 -20.49
N ARG A 56 -3.45 -25.44 -21.34
CA ARG A 56 -4.83 -25.76 -20.95
C ARG A 56 -4.91 -26.98 -20.03
N ALA A 57 -4.12 -28.04 -20.27
CA ALA A 57 -4.10 -29.20 -19.39
C ALA A 57 -3.57 -28.86 -17.99
N GLU A 58 -2.50 -28.04 -17.90
CA GLU A 58 -1.96 -27.56 -16.62
C GLU A 58 -2.98 -26.73 -15.83
N SER A 59 -3.80 -25.92 -16.52
CA SER A 59 -4.80 -25.08 -15.86
C SER A 59 -5.85 -25.88 -15.07
N ILE A 60 -6.17 -27.11 -15.52
CA ILE A 60 -7.11 -28.00 -14.81
C ILE A 60 -6.51 -28.40 -13.46
N ALA A 61 -5.23 -28.80 -13.43
CA ALA A 61 -4.55 -29.16 -12.20
C ALA A 61 -4.43 -27.96 -11.24
N ILE A 62 -4.14 -26.78 -11.77
CA ILE A 62 -4.09 -25.53 -10.98
C ILE A 62 -5.46 -25.23 -10.36
N GLN A 63 -6.55 -25.28 -11.15
CA GLN A 63 -7.90 -25.03 -10.65
C GLN A 63 -8.31 -26.04 -9.58
N ILE A 64 -7.92 -27.32 -9.70
CA ILE A 64 -8.16 -28.34 -8.66
C ILE A 64 -7.41 -27.96 -7.38
N ALA A 65 -6.11 -27.63 -7.46
CA ALA A 65 -5.32 -27.26 -6.29
C ALA A 65 -5.84 -25.99 -5.59
N LEU A 66 -6.34 -25.01 -6.35
CA LEU A 66 -7.00 -23.83 -5.78
C LEU A 66 -8.35 -24.17 -5.12
N LYS A 67 -9.14 -25.08 -5.71
CA LYS A 67 -10.37 -25.59 -5.08
C LYS A 67 -10.10 -26.27 -3.74
N ASP A 68 -8.98 -26.98 -3.61
CA ASP A 68 -8.57 -27.59 -2.35
C ASP A 68 -8.27 -26.52 -1.28
N ILE A 69 -7.57 -25.42 -1.63
CA ILE A 69 -7.36 -24.29 -0.71
C ILE A 69 -8.70 -23.68 -0.29
N LYS A 70 -9.60 -23.42 -1.26
CA LYS A 70 -10.93 -22.85 -0.99
C LYS A 70 -11.73 -23.74 -0.02
N LYS A 71 -11.76 -25.04 -0.28
CA LYS A 71 -12.42 -26.02 0.59
C LYS A 71 -11.80 -26.02 2.00
N GLY A 72 -10.48 -25.97 2.09
CA GLY A 72 -9.78 -25.89 3.37
C GLY A 72 -10.17 -24.66 4.19
N ILE A 73 -10.30 -23.49 3.54
CA ILE A 73 -10.81 -22.26 4.17
C ILE A 73 -12.25 -22.47 4.67
N GLU A 74 -13.14 -22.95 3.80
CA GLU A 74 -14.58 -23.13 4.10
C GLU A 74 -14.83 -24.17 5.21
N GLN A 75 -13.98 -25.18 5.32
CA GLN A 75 -14.06 -26.24 6.32
C GLN A 75 -13.19 -25.97 7.56
N ASN A 76 -12.52 -24.80 7.60
CA ASN A 76 -11.58 -24.43 8.65
C ASN A 76 -10.52 -25.52 8.92
N GLU A 77 -9.96 -26.08 7.86
CA GLU A 77 -8.90 -27.09 7.96
C GLU A 77 -7.63 -26.51 8.61
N PRO A 78 -6.80 -27.34 9.26
CA PRO A 78 -5.50 -26.92 9.77
C PRO A 78 -4.58 -26.37 8.67
N LEU A 79 -3.81 -25.34 8.99
CA LEU A 79 -2.72 -24.89 8.11
C LEU A 79 -1.60 -25.94 8.15
N THR A 80 -1.05 -26.27 6.99
CA THR A 80 -0.01 -27.30 6.84
C THR A 80 1.26 -26.70 6.25
N PRO A 81 2.43 -27.33 6.42
CA PRO A 81 3.66 -26.86 5.78
C PRO A 81 3.49 -26.73 4.26
N LEU A 82 3.96 -25.62 3.70
CA LEU A 82 4.04 -25.43 2.27
C LEU A 82 4.96 -26.49 1.66
N ARG A 83 4.48 -27.13 0.60
CA ARG A 83 5.29 -28.05 -0.22
C ARG A 83 6.38 -27.26 -0.94
N ASP A 84 7.51 -27.90 -1.17
CA ASP A 84 8.62 -27.32 -1.92
C ASP A 84 8.20 -27.01 -3.37
N ASP A 85 8.49 -25.79 -3.82
CA ASP A 85 8.32 -25.32 -5.20
C ASP A 85 9.64 -24.84 -5.81
N GLY A 86 10.78 -25.20 -5.18
CA GLY A 86 12.12 -24.82 -5.61
C GLY A 86 12.54 -23.41 -5.19
N LYS A 87 11.69 -22.67 -4.47
CA LYS A 87 12.05 -21.34 -3.92
C LYS A 87 12.59 -21.48 -2.50
N VAL A 88 13.62 -20.69 -2.20
CA VAL A 88 14.36 -20.74 -0.92
C VAL A 88 13.53 -20.26 0.28
N ASP A 89 12.46 -19.50 0.03
CA ASP A 89 11.62 -18.90 1.06
C ASP A 89 10.72 -19.93 1.77
N ILE A 90 10.40 -21.07 1.13
CA ILE A 90 9.53 -22.13 1.68
C ILE A 90 9.97 -22.58 3.08
N GLN A 91 11.28 -22.73 3.30
CA GLN A 91 11.81 -23.16 4.59
C GLN A 91 11.45 -22.18 5.71
N GLU A 92 11.52 -20.88 5.42
CA GLU A 92 11.26 -19.84 6.39
C GLU A 92 9.75 -19.70 6.67
N TRP A 93 8.90 -19.88 5.66
CA TRP A 93 7.45 -20.01 5.84
C TRP A 93 7.08 -21.16 6.77
N ASN A 94 7.66 -22.34 6.53
CA ASN A 94 7.40 -23.53 7.34
C ASN A 94 7.93 -23.39 8.76
N LYS A 95 9.06 -22.71 8.95
CA LYS A 95 9.58 -22.35 10.28
C LYS A 95 8.64 -21.40 11.02
N LYS A 96 8.08 -20.39 10.34
CA LYS A 96 7.12 -19.46 10.94
C LYS A 96 5.82 -20.17 11.33
N LEU A 97 5.30 -21.05 10.48
CA LEU A 97 4.13 -21.88 10.79
C LEU A 97 4.40 -22.77 12.02
N ALA A 98 5.55 -23.46 12.07
CA ALA A 98 5.93 -24.30 13.20
C ALA A 98 6.05 -23.50 14.52
N ALA A 99 6.52 -22.24 14.44
CA ALA A 99 6.60 -21.35 15.60
C ALA A 99 5.23 -20.84 16.08
N ILE A 100 4.22 -20.76 15.19
CA ILE A 100 2.83 -20.46 15.56
C ILE A 100 2.21 -21.67 16.27
N GLY A 101 2.56 -22.89 15.86
CA GLY A 101 2.02 -24.15 16.39
C GLY A 101 0.74 -24.57 15.68
N GLU A 102 -0.15 -25.24 16.39
CA GLU A 102 -1.42 -25.69 15.83
C GLU A 102 -2.34 -24.50 15.52
N CYS A 103 -2.64 -24.29 14.23
CA CYS A 103 -3.53 -23.24 13.77
C CYS A 103 -4.33 -23.70 12.53
N SER A 104 -5.46 -23.05 12.27
CA SER A 104 -6.34 -23.31 11.13
C SER A 104 -6.69 -22.00 10.42
N TRP A 105 -7.37 -22.08 9.26
CA TRP A 105 -7.74 -20.88 8.50
C TRP A 105 -8.50 -19.83 9.34
N ILE A 106 -9.46 -20.27 10.17
CA ILE A 106 -10.27 -19.42 11.06
C ILE A 106 -9.71 -19.39 12.51
N ASN A 107 -8.48 -19.87 12.72
CA ASN A 107 -7.77 -19.73 13.99
C ASN A 107 -6.26 -19.62 13.78
N CYS A 108 -5.81 -18.51 13.21
CA CYS A 108 -4.41 -18.16 13.04
C CYS A 108 -4.19 -16.64 13.16
N PRO A 109 -2.94 -16.16 13.34
CA PRO A 109 -2.64 -14.73 13.22
C PRO A 109 -3.06 -14.20 11.84
N TRP A 110 -3.83 -13.11 11.79
CA TRP A 110 -4.47 -12.64 10.56
C TRP A 110 -3.46 -12.33 9.46
N LEU A 111 -2.45 -11.50 9.76
CA LEU A 111 -1.36 -11.18 8.83
C LEU A 111 -0.71 -12.45 8.25
N PHE A 112 -0.41 -13.45 9.08
CA PHE A 112 0.21 -14.70 8.62
C PHE A 112 -0.73 -15.47 7.69
N GLY A 113 -1.99 -15.68 8.09
CA GLY A 113 -2.97 -16.43 7.31
C GLY A 113 -3.23 -15.83 5.93
N GLU A 114 -3.34 -14.50 5.84
CA GLU A 114 -3.48 -13.82 4.54
C GLU A 114 -2.25 -13.98 3.66
N CYS A 115 -1.07 -13.70 4.21
CA CYS A 115 0.17 -13.84 3.45
C CYS A 115 0.36 -15.29 2.99
N TYR A 116 0.05 -16.27 3.85
CA TYR A 116 0.13 -17.71 3.55
C TYR A 116 -0.81 -18.12 2.41
N MET A 117 -2.02 -17.54 2.36
CA MET A 117 -2.96 -17.76 1.25
C MET A 117 -2.35 -17.34 -0.09
N TYR A 118 -1.83 -16.12 -0.20
CA TYR A 118 -1.23 -15.62 -1.45
C TYR A 118 0.03 -16.40 -1.83
N ARG A 119 0.89 -16.74 -0.86
CA ARG A 119 2.06 -17.59 -1.13
C ARG A 119 1.65 -18.98 -1.61
N SER A 120 0.55 -19.53 -1.12
CA SER A 120 -0.01 -20.82 -1.54
C SER A 120 -0.51 -20.79 -2.99
N ILE A 121 -1.15 -19.69 -3.41
CA ILE A 121 -1.51 -19.47 -4.82
C ILE A 121 -0.24 -19.43 -5.68
N GLN A 122 0.74 -18.60 -5.30
CA GLN A 122 2.00 -18.48 -6.06
C GLN A 122 2.74 -19.82 -6.14
N ARG A 123 2.74 -20.62 -5.08
CA ARG A 123 3.36 -21.96 -5.06
C ARG A 123 2.76 -22.88 -6.13
N ILE A 124 1.44 -22.86 -6.30
CA ILE A 124 0.75 -23.65 -7.31
C ILE A 124 1.20 -23.23 -8.71
N LEU A 125 1.30 -21.91 -8.95
CA LEU A 125 1.75 -21.36 -10.22
C LEU A 125 3.23 -21.66 -10.52
N ASN A 126 4.11 -21.50 -9.53
CA ASN A 126 5.54 -21.83 -9.63
C ASN A 126 5.80 -23.29 -10.04
N SER A 127 4.90 -24.20 -9.65
CA SER A 127 5.01 -25.63 -9.95
C SER A 127 4.57 -25.99 -11.37
N SER A 128 3.89 -25.09 -12.08
CA SER A 128 3.51 -25.26 -13.49
C SER A 128 4.66 -24.86 -14.41
N LYS A 129 4.69 -25.32 -15.66
CA LYS A 129 5.68 -24.87 -16.66
C LYS A 129 5.20 -23.62 -17.40
N HIS A 130 3.91 -23.52 -17.68
CA HIS A 130 3.34 -22.47 -18.54
C HIS A 130 2.65 -21.32 -17.79
N TRP A 131 2.49 -21.45 -16.46
CA TRP A 131 1.75 -20.49 -15.62
C TRP A 131 2.61 -19.82 -14.53
N GLN A 132 3.93 -20.06 -14.48
CA GLN A 132 4.82 -19.55 -13.40
C GLN A 132 4.73 -18.03 -13.21
N ASN A 133 4.68 -17.29 -14.32
CA ASN A 133 4.64 -15.83 -14.33
C ASN A 133 3.21 -15.29 -14.57
N TYR A 134 2.19 -16.13 -14.43
CA TYR A 134 0.82 -15.72 -14.66
C TYR A 134 0.29 -14.92 -13.47
N ASP A 135 -0.24 -13.74 -13.75
CA ASP A 135 -0.91 -12.90 -12.75
C ASP A 135 -2.42 -13.10 -12.82
N VAL A 136 -2.94 -13.87 -11.87
CA VAL A 136 -4.38 -14.16 -11.72
C VAL A 136 -5.24 -12.93 -11.38
N PHE A 137 -4.61 -11.80 -11.03
CA PHE A 137 -5.30 -10.57 -10.68
C PHE A 137 -5.16 -9.49 -11.76
N LYS A 138 -4.39 -9.75 -12.81
CA LYS A 138 -4.11 -8.77 -13.87
C LYS A 138 -5.38 -8.22 -14.52
N ARG A 139 -6.32 -9.08 -14.91
CA ARG A 139 -7.59 -8.64 -15.52
C ARG A 139 -8.36 -7.69 -14.60
N GLN A 140 -8.40 -7.98 -13.30
CA GLN A 140 -9.05 -7.12 -12.32
C GLN A 140 -8.34 -5.77 -12.20
N LYS A 141 -7.01 -5.76 -12.11
CA LYS A 141 -6.20 -4.53 -12.04
C LYS A 141 -6.40 -3.65 -13.28
N ASP A 142 -6.29 -4.24 -14.46
CA ASP A 142 -6.44 -3.55 -15.74
C ASP A 142 -7.87 -2.96 -15.87
N ALA A 143 -8.89 -3.77 -15.59
CA ALA A 143 -10.29 -3.32 -15.62
C ALA A 143 -10.57 -2.22 -14.59
N SER A 144 -9.97 -2.29 -13.40
CA SER A 144 -10.11 -1.24 -12.37
C SER A 144 -9.50 0.07 -12.84
N PHE A 145 -8.35 0.04 -13.51
CA PHE A 145 -7.71 1.27 -14.00
C PHE A 145 -8.55 1.95 -15.08
N VAL A 146 -9.09 1.17 -16.03
CA VAL A 146 -9.99 1.69 -17.07
C VAL A 146 -11.26 2.29 -16.46
N LYS A 147 -11.81 1.70 -15.38
CA LYS A 147 -12.97 2.25 -14.67
C LYS A 147 -12.67 3.60 -14.00
N SER A 148 -11.42 3.87 -13.64
CA SER A 148 -10.97 5.14 -13.08
C SER A 148 -10.68 6.21 -14.15
N ARG A 149 -11.08 6.01 -15.42
CA ARG A 149 -10.86 6.93 -16.55
C ARG A 149 -11.03 8.40 -16.23
N ALA A 150 -12.23 8.79 -15.79
CA ALA A 150 -12.55 10.20 -15.54
C ALA A 150 -11.62 10.79 -14.47
N ALA A 151 -11.33 10.04 -13.41
CA ALA A 151 -10.44 10.48 -12.34
C ALA A 151 -8.98 10.62 -12.80
N VAL A 152 -8.51 9.71 -13.67
CA VAL A 152 -7.17 9.78 -14.27
C VAL A 152 -7.03 11.02 -15.16
N GLU A 153 -8.02 11.27 -16.03
CA GLU A 153 -8.03 12.43 -16.92
C GLU A 153 -8.09 13.76 -16.15
N GLU A 154 -8.91 13.82 -15.09
CA GLU A 154 -9.00 14.97 -14.19
C GLU A 154 -7.68 15.21 -13.44
N LEU A 155 -7.09 14.16 -12.84
CA LEU A 155 -5.80 14.31 -12.16
C LEU A 155 -4.68 14.70 -13.11
N ALA A 156 -4.69 14.24 -14.37
CA ALA A 156 -3.70 14.66 -15.34
C ALA A 156 -3.77 16.17 -15.58
N SER A 157 -4.98 16.72 -15.71
CA SER A 157 -5.19 18.17 -15.82
C SER A 157 -4.69 18.91 -14.59
N ARG A 158 -5.09 18.45 -13.40
CA ARG A 158 -4.71 19.06 -12.12
C ARG A 158 -3.20 19.01 -11.87
N TYR A 159 -2.56 17.88 -12.16
CA TYR A 159 -1.12 17.73 -12.04
C TYR A 159 -0.39 18.75 -12.94
N MET A 160 -0.84 18.93 -14.17
CA MET A 160 -0.22 19.91 -15.08
C MET A 160 -0.36 21.36 -14.57
N GLN A 161 -1.44 21.68 -13.86
CA GLN A 161 -1.58 22.95 -13.14
C GLN A 161 -0.59 23.04 -11.97
N ILE A 162 -0.54 22.03 -11.10
CA ILE A 162 0.39 21.95 -9.95
C ILE A 162 1.85 22.12 -10.37
N VAL A 163 2.26 21.53 -11.50
CA VAL A 163 3.64 21.69 -12.00
C VAL A 163 3.92 23.13 -12.44
N THR A 164 2.94 23.77 -13.08
CA THR A 164 3.05 25.19 -13.45
C THR A 164 3.18 26.05 -12.20
N ASP A 165 2.32 25.81 -11.22
CA ASP A 165 2.27 26.49 -9.92
C ASP A 165 3.55 26.29 -9.09
N THR A 166 4.11 25.08 -9.11
CA THR A 166 5.38 24.74 -8.44
C THR A 166 6.53 25.58 -9.00
N ARG A 167 6.61 25.73 -10.33
CA ARG A 167 7.63 26.56 -10.98
C ARG A 167 7.48 28.04 -10.61
N LEU A 168 6.24 28.53 -10.53
CA LEU A 168 5.96 29.90 -10.11
C LEU A 168 6.34 30.12 -8.63
N ALA A 169 5.97 29.20 -7.74
CA ALA A 169 6.26 29.29 -6.31
C ALA A 169 7.77 29.22 -5.99
N GLN A 170 8.55 28.49 -6.79
CA GLN A 170 10.02 28.46 -6.69
C GLN A 170 10.64 29.83 -7.02
N ASN A 171 10.09 30.56 -8.00
CA ASN A 171 10.61 31.88 -8.40
C ASN A 171 10.28 32.99 -7.40
N GLU A 172 9.18 32.88 -6.65
CA GLU A 172 8.66 33.95 -5.80
C GLU A 172 8.88 33.75 -4.28
N SER A 173 9.64 32.72 -3.86
CA SER A 173 9.86 32.38 -2.44
C SER A 173 8.57 32.24 -1.61
N LYS A 174 7.51 31.66 -2.19
CA LYS A 174 6.20 31.49 -1.53
C LYS A 174 6.13 30.19 -0.72
N GLU A 175 6.74 30.17 0.47
CA GLU A 175 6.78 28.96 1.32
C GLU A 175 5.40 28.41 1.70
N VAL A 176 4.41 29.27 1.91
CA VAL A 176 3.03 28.84 2.18
C VAL A 176 2.45 28.07 1.00
N ALA A 177 2.65 28.56 -0.24
CA ALA A 177 2.15 27.88 -1.43
C ALA A 177 2.81 26.50 -1.62
N LYS A 178 4.12 26.40 -1.37
CA LYS A 178 4.84 25.12 -1.42
C LYS A 178 4.29 24.10 -0.42
N LYS A 179 4.01 24.53 0.82
CA LYS A 179 3.41 23.68 1.85
C LYS A 179 2.03 23.17 1.44
N LEU A 180 1.19 24.04 0.88
CA LEU A 180 -0.17 23.65 0.49
C LEU A 180 -0.17 22.69 -0.71
N LEU A 181 0.71 22.91 -1.70
CA LEU A 181 0.91 21.95 -2.80
C LEU A 181 1.43 20.59 -2.27
N PHE A 182 2.30 20.61 -1.26
CA PHE A 182 2.78 19.38 -0.62
C PHE A 182 1.65 18.62 0.07
N ILE A 183 0.80 19.32 0.82
CA ILE A 183 -0.40 18.74 1.46
C ILE A 183 -1.30 18.11 0.40
N GLU A 184 -1.63 18.85 -0.65
CA GLU A 184 -2.52 18.39 -1.72
C GLU A 184 -1.99 17.13 -2.42
N MET A 185 -0.70 17.13 -2.79
CA MET A 185 -0.07 15.98 -3.45
C MET A 185 0.08 14.77 -2.53
N THR A 186 0.31 15.00 -1.23
CA THR A 186 0.34 13.94 -0.22
C THR A 186 -1.06 13.34 -0.02
N GLU A 187 -2.11 14.15 -0.02
CA GLU A 187 -3.50 13.69 0.06
C GLU A 187 -3.94 12.94 -1.20
N ILE A 188 -3.48 13.35 -2.39
CA ILE A 188 -3.68 12.59 -3.64
C ILE A 188 -3.09 11.18 -3.51
N ALA A 189 -1.86 11.06 -3.00
CA ALA A 189 -1.23 9.75 -2.78
C ALA A 189 -1.96 8.95 -1.68
N LEU A 190 -2.42 9.60 -0.61
CA LEU A 190 -3.15 8.97 0.50
C LEU A 190 -4.49 8.36 0.05
N TRP A 191 -5.29 9.14 -0.69
CA TRP A 191 -6.65 8.78 -1.08
C TRP A 191 -6.75 8.06 -2.43
N GLY A 192 -5.63 7.78 -3.09
CA GLY A 192 -5.58 7.02 -4.36
C GLY A 192 -6.33 5.69 -4.29
N ASN A 193 -6.43 5.06 -3.12
CA ASN A 193 -7.18 3.82 -2.93
C ASN A 193 -8.72 4.01 -2.91
N ALA A 194 -9.22 5.22 -2.68
CA ALA A 194 -10.66 5.50 -2.67
C ALA A 194 -11.23 5.85 -4.05
N THR A 195 -10.39 6.29 -5.01
CA THR A 195 -10.81 6.86 -6.33
C THR A 195 -11.81 8.02 -6.24
N ASP A 196 -12.22 8.42 -5.03
CA ASP A 196 -13.19 9.47 -4.78
C ASP A 196 -12.48 10.82 -4.71
N LEU A 197 -12.44 11.52 -5.85
CA LEU A 197 -11.82 12.84 -5.94
C LEU A 197 -12.51 13.90 -5.07
N SER A 198 -13.73 13.65 -4.59
CA SER A 198 -14.41 14.56 -3.66
C SER A 198 -13.72 14.66 -2.29
N LEU A 199 -12.82 13.72 -1.99
CA LEU A 199 -11.97 13.75 -0.81
C LEU A 199 -10.82 14.76 -0.92
N LEU A 200 -10.58 15.31 -2.11
CA LEU A 200 -9.51 16.28 -2.34
C LEU A 200 -10.06 17.71 -2.28
N ALA A 201 -9.26 18.63 -1.74
CA ALA A 201 -9.68 20.03 -1.57
C ALA A 201 -9.91 20.80 -2.88
N ASN A 202 -9.37 20.34 -4.02
CA ASN A 202 -9.46 20.94 -5.36
C ASN A 202 -9.16 22.45 -5.38
N LEU A 203 -7.89 22.83 -5.17
CA LEU A 203 -7.48 24.22 -5.02
C LEU A 203 -6.75 24.77 -6.24
N THR A 204 -7.01 26.03 -6.60
CA THR A 204 -6.18 26.81 -7.52
C THR A 204 -5.10 27.58 -6.77
N LEU A 205 -4.06 28.09 -7.47
CA LEU A 205 -3.03 28.93 -6.84
C LEU A 205 -3.57 30.19 -6.14
N GLU A 206 -4.70 30.72 -6.61
CA GLU A 206 -5.41 31.83 -5.97
C GLU A 206 -6.07 31.37 -4.66
N ASP A 207 -6.69 30.19 -4.65
CA ASP A 207 -7.27 29.60 -3.43
C ASP A 207 -6.22 29.29 -2.38
N LEU A 208 -5.02 28.83 -2.79
CA LEU A 208 -3.89 28.57 -1.89
C LEU A 208 -3.44 29.83 -1.12
N GLN A 209 -3.76 31.03 -1.61
CA GLN A 209 -3.38 32.29 -0.98
C GLN A 209 -4.50 32.88 -0.10
N ASN A 210 -5.71 32.35 -0.18
CA ASN A 210 -6.91 32.88 0.47
C ASN A 210 -7.42 31.97 1.61
N LEU A 211 -8.25 32.53 2.51
CA LEU A 211 -8.83 31.80 3.65
C LEU A 211 -9.68 30.59 3.21
N GLN A 212 -10.35 30.69 2.06
CA GLN A 212 -11.21 29.64 1.50
C GLN A 212 -10.44 28.36 1.17
N GLY A 213 -9.19 28.46 0.67
CA GLY A 213 -8.37 27.28 0.41
C GLY A 213 -7.96 26.53 1.68
N ARG A 214 -7.75 27.27 2.78
CA ARG A 214 -7.45 26.65 4.10
C ARG A 214 -8.65 25.88 4.65
N GLU A 215 -9.86 26.42 4.51
CA GLU A 215 -11.09 25.74 4.94
C GLU A 215 -11.36 24.47 4.12
N ALA A 216 -11.10 24.51 2.80
CA ALA A 216 -11.24 23.36 1.92
C ALA A 216 -10.26 22.22 2.29
N ILE A 217 -8.99 22.55 2.60
CA ILE A 217 -8.03 21.56 3.13
C ILE A 217 -8.48 21.02 4.49
N GLN A 218 -8.92 21.88 5.40
CA GLN A 218 -9.38 21.40 6.70
C GLN A 218 -10.57 20.43 6.57
N LYS A 219 -11.43 20.67 5.57
CA LYS A 219 -12.54 19.77 5.24
C LYS A 219 -12.07 18.47 4.59
N SER A 220 -11.07 18.48 3.70
CA SER A 220 -10.50 17.24 3.14
C SER A 220 -9.80 16.41 4.22
N GLN A 221 -9.16 17.07 5.18
CA GLN A 221 -8.42 16.45 6.27
C GLN A 221 -9.28 15.97 7.44
N ARG A 222 -10.58 16.28 7.47
CA ARG A 222 -11.47 15.91 8.60
C ARG A 222 -11.48 14.40 8.89
N ASN A 223 -11.28 13.60 7.85
CA ASN A 223 -11.27 12.14 7.92
C ASN A 223 -9.87 11.56 8.20
N ILE A 224 -8.85 12.42 8.35
CA ILE A 224 -7.50 12.02 8.75
C ILE A 224 -7.42 12.10 10.27
N VAL A 225 -7.52 10.94 10.93
CA VAL A 225 -7.71 10.86 12.40
C VAL A 225 -6.42 11.07 13.18
N ASP A 226 -5.28 10.86 12.53
CA ASP A 226 -3.91 11.11 12.98
C ASP A 226 -3.13 11.71 11.80
N ASN A 227 -2.58 12.92 11.96
CA ASN A 227 -2.11 13.73 10.84
C ASN A 227 -0.81 14.48 11.13
N ASP A 228 0.31 13.86 10.80
CA ASP A 228 1.67 14.36 10.95
C ASP A 228 2.19 15.06 9.67
N THR A 229 1.30 15.51 8.78
CA THR A 229 1.69 16.19 7.52
C THR A 229 2.57 17.42 7.79
N ASP A 230 2.31 18.14 8.87
CA ASP A 230 3.09 19.30 9.28
C ASP A 230 4.49 18.93 9.77
N ASP A 231 4.62 17.80 10.47
CA ASP A 231 5.90 17.31 10.99
C ASP A 231 6.81 16.82 9.87
N VAL A 232 6.26 16.05 8.91
CA VAL A 232 7.05 15.64 7.73
C VAL A 232 7.42 16.85 6.87
N TRP A 233 6.56 17.85 6.72
CA TRP A 233 6.92 19.09 6.02
C TRP A 233 8.07 19.81 6.72
N ALA A 234 8.02 19.95 8.05
CA ALA A 234 9.07 20.57 8.83
C ALA A 234 10.40 19.81 8.71
N TYR A 235 10.37 18.48 8.71
CA TYR A 235 11.53 17.64 8.41
C TYR A 235 12.12 17.97 7.05
N LEU A 236 11.31 17.89 5.99
CA LEU A 236 11.75 18.11 4.61
C LEU A 236 12.38 19.50 4.40
N GLN A 237 11.83 20.54 5.06
CA GLN A 237 12.37 21.90 5.01
C GLN A 237 13.73 21.99 5.73
N ARG A 238 13.81 21.45 6.95
CA ARG A 238 15.03 21.47 7.76
C ARG A 238 16.20 20.73 7.10
N THR A 239 15.91 19.71 6.30
CA THR A 239 16.92 18.86 5.65
C THR A 239 17.06 19.10 4.14
N ALA A 240 16.42 20.14 3.60
CA ALA A 240 16.45 20.46 2.17
C ALA A 240 17.88 20.66 1.60
N GLY A 241 18.86 21.01 2.43
CA GLY A 241 20.26 21.18 2.01
C GLY A 241 21.06 19.89 1.79
N GLN A 242 20.49 18.70 2.06
CA GLN A 242 21.20 17.43 1.86
C GLN A 242 21.46 17.15 0.37
N ALA A 243 22.68 16.71 0.04
CA ALA A 243 23.10 16.47 -1.34
C ALA A 243 22.36 15.29 -1.99
N SER A 244 22.09 14.23 -1.23
CA SER A 244 21.29 13.08 -1.66
C SER A 244 19.99 13.07 -0.87
N ARG A 245 18.86 13.16 -1.57
CA ARG A 245 17.51 13.16 -1.01
C ARG A 245 16.67 12.10 -1.73
N GLN A 246 17.17 10.86 -1.75
CA GLN A 246 16.46 9.73 -2.33
C GLN A 246 15.27 9.36 -1.44
N ILE A 247 14.06 9.38 -1.99
CA ILE A 247 12.85 8.93 -1.30
C ILE A 247 12.49 7.52 -1.76
N ASP A 248 12.19 6.64 -0.83
CA ASP A 248 11.71 5.29 -1.10
C ASP A 248 10.20 5.25 -0.91
N ILE A 249 9.45 4.68 -1.86
CA ILE A 249 8.00 4.46 -1.73
C ILE A 249 7.73 2.97 -1.78
N VAL A 250 7.27 2.40 -0.66
CA VAL A 250 6.80 1.02 -0.55
C VAL A 250 5.34 0.98 -0.98
N LEU A 251 5.11 0.48 -2.19
CA LEU A 251 3.82 0.57 -2.88
C LEU A 251 2.76 -0.36 -2.25
N ASP A 252 1.50 0.03 -2.43
CA ASP A 252 0.31 -0.78 -2.15
C ASP A 252 -0.28 -1.22 -3.49
N ASN A 253 -1.40 -0.63 -3.94
CA ASN A 253 -2.16 -1.10 -5.09
C ASN A 253 -1.67 -0.52 -6.44
N ALA A 254 -1.82 -1.33 -7.49
CA ALA A 254 -1.73 -0.96 -8.88
C ALA A 254 -2.92 -0.07 -9.31
N SER A 255 -3.09 0.09 -10.64
CA SER A 255 -4.19 0.84 -11.22
C SER A 255 -4.16 2.32 -10.79
N PHE A 256 -5.27 2.85 -10.27
CA PHE A 256 -5.39 4.28 -9.98
C PHE A 256 -4.47 4.73 -8.84
N GLU A 257 -4.30 3.94 -7.78
CA GLU A 257 -3.39 4.30 -6.68
C GLU A 257 -1.94 4.39 -7.17
N PHE A 258 -1.45 3.40 -7.91
CA PHE A 258 -0.11 3.47 -8.48
C PHE A 258 0.07 4.65 -9.44
N PHE A 259 -0.95 5.03 -10.21
CA PHE A 259 -0.92 6.26 -10.99
C PHE A 259 -0.73 7.50 -10.10
N THR A 260 -1.48 7.62 -9.00
CA THR A 260 -1.30 8.72 -8.03
C THR A 260 0.08 8.71 -7.37
N ASP A 261 0.65 7.55 -7.08
CA ASP A 261 2.00 7.42 -6.50
C ASP A 261 3.08 7.87 -7.50
N VAL A 262 2.91 7.56 -8.79
CA VAL A 262 3.82 8.05 -9.84
C VAL A 262 3.72 9.57 -10.00
N LEU A 263 2.52 10.14 -9.91
CA LEU A 263 2.35 11.60 -9.88
C LEU A 263 2.99 12.22 -8.65
N TYR A 264 2.85 11.60 -7.48
CA TYR A 264 3.46 12.08 -6.25
C TYR A 264 4.99 12.05 -6.33
N ALA A 265 5.56 10.95 -6.83
CA ALA A 265 6.99 10.82 -7.08
C ALA A 265 7.52 11.90 -8.05
N ALA A 266 6.80 12.14 -9.15
CA ALA A 266 7.16 13.16 -10.12
C ALA A 266 7.08 14.57 -9.50
N TYR A 267 6.05 14.86 -8.70
CA TYR A 267 5.94 16.12 -7.95
C TYR A 267 7.11 16.32 -6.98
N LEU A 268 7.47 15.30 -6.19
CA LEU A 268 8.58 15.40 -5.23
C LEU A 268 9.91 15.79 -5.93
N LEU A 269 10.12 15.28 -7.15
CA LEU A 269 11.26 15.63 -7.99
C LEU A 269 11.15 17.05 -8.57
N GLU A 270 10.00 17.41 -9.16
CA GLU A 270 9.80 18.74 -9.78
C GLU A 270 9.81 19.88 -8.75
N ALA A 271 9.32 19.61 -7.53
CA ALA A 271 9.37 20.55 -6.41
C ALA A 271 10.78 20.68 -5.80
N GLY A 272 11.72 19.81 -6.18
CA GLY A 272 13.08 19.78 -5.64
C GLY A 272 13.16 19.27 -4.20
N ILE A 273 12.11 18.56 -3.74
CA ILE A 273 12.03 17.93 -2.42
C ILE A 273 12.93 16.68 -2.40
N SER A 274 12.90 15.90 -3.47
CA SER A 274 13.77 14.73 -3.66
C SER A 274 14.74 14.92 -4.83
N THR A 275 15.84 14.16 -4.80
CA THR A 275 16.79 14.07 -5.93
C THR A 275 16.55 12.83 -6.79
N SER A 276 15.96 11.79 -6.20
CA SER A 276 15.54 10.57 -6.86
C SER A 276 14.42 9.92 -6.05
N VAL A 277 13.62 9.07 -6.69
CA VAL A 277 12.59 8.27 -6.05
C VAL A 277 12.79 6.80 -6.45
N ARG A 278 12.68 5.89 -5.48
CA ARG A 278 12.72 4.45 -5.72
C ARG A 278 11.43 3.81 -5.24
N LEU A 279 10.76 3.13 -6.16
CA LEU A 279 9.47 2.49 -5.94
C LEU A 279 9.69 1.00 -5.66
N HIS A 280 9.25 0.53 -4.50
CA HIS A 280 9.35 -0.88 -4.11
C HIS A 280 8.07 -1.62 -4.47
N THR A 281 8.17 -2.57 -5.40
CA THR A 281 7.09 -3.47 -5.83
C THR A 281 7.15 -4.80 -5.08
N LYS A 282 6.06 -5.57 -5.14
CA LYS A 282 6.02 -6.97 -4.70
C LYS A 282 6.64 -7.88 -5.76
N GLU A 283 7.18 -9.03 -5.36
CA GLU A 283 7.86 -9.94 -6.31
C GLU A 283 6.91 -10.73 -7.22
N PHE A 284 5.68 -10.95 -6.76
CA PHE A 284 4.68 -11.76 -7.44
C PHE A 284 3.27 -11.27 -7.05
N PRO A 285 2.21 -11.71 -7.76
CA PRO A 285 0.83 -11.29 -7.49
C PRO A 285 0.48 -11.42 -6.00
N TRP A 286 0.20 -10.29 -5.35
CA TRP A 286 0.10 -10.18 -3.90
C TRP A 286 -1.13 -9.34 -3.55
N PHE A 287 -1.88 -9.76 -2.52
CA PHE A 287 -3.03 -9.01 -1.99
C PHE A 287 -4.02 -8.47 -3.05
N VAL A 288 -4.25 -9.28 -4.10
CA VAL A 288 -5.06 -8.96 -5.29
C VAL A 288 -4.45 -7.84 -6.12
N SER A 289 -4.41 -6.63 -5.59
CA SER A 289 -4.10 -5.43 -6.37
C SER A 289 -2.70 -4.90 -6.16
N ASP A 290 -1.84 -5.51 -5.34
CA ASP A 290 -0.52 -4.93 -5.09
C ASP A 290 0.34 -4.82 -6.35
N VAL A 291 1.12 -3.73 -6.42
CA VAL A 291 2.01 -3.46 -7.56
C VAL A 291 3.11 -4.51 -7.64
N ILE A 292 3.21 -5.16 -8.79
CA ILE A 292 4.35 -5.99 -9.22
C ILE A 292 5.09 -5.31 -10.40
N PRO A 293 6.32 -5.72 -10.76
CA PRO A 293 7.07 -5.07 -11.83
C PRO A 293 6.31 -4.91 -13.16
N SER A 294 5.54 -5.91 -13.58
CA SER A 294 4.75 -5.84 -14.83
C SER A 294 3.61 -4.84 -14.81
N ASP A 295 3.19 -4.36 -13.63
CA ASP A 295 2.16 -3.32 -13.52
C ASP A 295 2.69 -1.94 -13.94
N VAL A 296 4.01 -1.73 -13.86
CA VAL A 296 4.65 -0.49 -14.33
C VAL A 296 4.48 -0.34 -15.84
N GLU A 297 4.79 -1.40 -16.59
CA GLU A 297 4.57 -1.45 -18.03
C GLU A 297 3.07 -1.37 -18.35
N SER A 298 2.23 -2.06 -17.56
CA SER A 298 0.78 -2.04 -17.74
C SER A 298 0.20 -0.64 -17.56
N LEU A 299 0.65 0.14 -16.58
CA LEU A 299 0.23 1.53 -16.38
C LEU A 299 0.44 2.34 -17.67
N PHE A 300 1.66 2.33 -18.19
CA PHE A 300 1.99 3.09 -19.40
C PHE A 300 1.26 2.58 -20.64
N LYS A 301 1.10 1.26 -20.79
CA LYS A 301 0.31 0.67 -21.89
C LYS A 301 -1.14 1.17 -21.89
N HIS A 302 -1.78 1.22 -20.72
CA HIS A 302 -3.14 1.75 -20.62
C HIS A 302 -3.16 3.25 -20.88
N LEU A 303 -2.21 4.01 -20.31
CA LEU A 303 -2.09 5.44 -20.54
C LEU A 303 -1.82 5.78 -22.01
N ASP A 304 -1.23 4.90 -22.82
CA ASP A 304 -1.07 5.13 -24.27
C ASP A 304 -2.35 4.82 -25.07
N SER A 305 -3.28 4.06 -24.50
CA SER A 305 -4.48 3.61 -25.22
C SER A 305 -5.54 4.71 -25.28
N SER A 306 -5.78 5.23 -26.47
CA SER A 306 -6.87 6.18 -26.76
C SER A 306 -8.26 5.56 -26.57
N GLU A 307 -8.37 4.23 -26.66
CA GLU A 307 -9.60 3.50 -26.32
C GLU A 307 -9.84 3.53 -24.80
N CYS A 308 -8.78 3.35 -24.01
CA CYS A 308 -8.85 3.37 -22.54
C CYS A 308 -9.05 4.77 -21.99
N PHE A 309 -8.46 5.81 -22.60
CA PHE A 309 -8.56 7.21 -22.16
C PHE A 309 -8.73 8.14 -23.37
N PRO A 310 -9.96 8.46 -23.79
CA PRO A 310 -10.21 9.36 -24.91
C PRO A 310 -9.94 10.85 -24.58
N GLY A 311 -9.96 11.25 -23.31
CA GLY A 311 -9.65 12.61 -22.86
C GLY A 311 -8.15 12.87 -22.80
N ARG A 312 -7.53 13.13 -23.96
CA ARG A 312 -6.07 13.09 -24.13
C ARG A 312 -5.30 14.38 -23.84
N GLU A 313 -5.95 15.54 -23.80
CA GLU A 313 -5.29 16.86 -23.82
C GLU A 313 -4.15 17.01 -22.79
N TYR A 314 -4.41 16.66 -21.54
CA TYR A 314 -3.42 16.75 -20.46
C TYR A 314 -2.60 15.45 -20.32
N LEU A 315 -3.18 14.30 -20.65
CA LEU A 315 -2.48 13.01 -20.62
C LEU A 315 -1.32 12.97 -21.62
N ASP A 316 -1.51 13.48 -22.83
CA ASP A 316 -0.47 13.53 -23.86
C ASP A 316 0.71 14.44 -23.47
N GLN A 317 0.48 15.40 -22.58
CA GLN A 317 1.54 16.24 -22.01
C GLN A 317 2.23 15.59 -20.81
N LEU A 318 1.45 14.88 -19.99
CA LEU A 318 1.91 14.21 -18.78
C LEU A 318 2.76 12.97 -19.07
N ILE A 319 2.31 12.09 -19.97
CA ILE A 319 2.94 10.79 -20.22
C ILE A 319 4.43 10.92 -20.60
N PRO A 320 4.84 11.80 -21.53
CA PRO A 320 6.25 11.98 -21.87
C PRO A 320 7.09 12.46 -20.67
N ARG A 321 6.52 13.28 -19.79
CA ARG A 321 7.20 13.76 -18.57
C ARG A 321 7.44 12.61 -17.60
N LEU A 322 6.41 11.82 -17.31
CA LEU A 322 6.54 10.64 -16.44
C LEU A 322 7.58 9.68 -16.99
N ARG A 323 7.51 9.34 -18.29
CA ARG A 323 8.50 8.48 -18.96
C ARG A 323 9.93 9.03 -18.84
N LYS A 324 10.13 10.34 -18.97
CA LYS A 324 11.45 10.96 -18.81
C LYS A 324 12.04 10.71 -17.43
N PHE A 325 11.24 10.74 -16.36
CA PHE A 325 11.72 10.44 -15.01
C PHE A 325 12.17 8.98 -14.88
N PHE A 326 11.42 8.03 -15.42
CA PHE A 326 11.83 6.62 -15.45
C PHE A 326 13.08 6.41 -16.32
N GLN A 327 13.12 6.97 -17.53
CA GLN A 327 14.23 6.81 -18.49
C GLN A 327 15.54 7.42 -17.99
N SER A 328 15.48 8.53 -17.25
CA SER A 328 16.66 9.18 -16.66
C SER A 328 17.15 8.51 -15.38
N GLY A 329 16.40 7.55 -14.81
CA GLY A 329 16.69 6.96 -13.51
C GLY A 329 16.34 7.86 -12.32
N ALA A 330 15.65 8.97 -12.54
CA ALA A 330 15.13 9.82 -11.46
C ALA A 330 14.01 9.11 -10.69
N ILE A 331 13.20 8.30 -11.38
CA ILE A 331 12.31 7.31 -10.77
C ILE A 331 12.83 5.92 -11.15
N THR A 332 13.07 5.06 -10.17
CA THR A 332 13.48 3.67 -10.35
C THR A 332 12.50 2.74 -9.67
N THR A 333 12.47 1.48 -10.11
CA THR A 333 11.69 0.41 -9.47
C THR A 333 12.63 -0.66 -8.94
N THR A 334 12.29 -1.23 -7.80
CA THR A 334 13.01 -2.36 -7.19
C THR A 334 12.01 -3.30 -6.54
N SER A 335 12.43 -4.52 -6.24
CA SER A 335 11.67 -5.50 -5.47
C SER A 335 12.60 -6.20 -4.49
N ASP A 336 12.08 -6.57 -3.33
CA ASP A 336 12.78 -7.38 -2.34
C ASP A 336 11.84 -8.50 -1.86
N PRO A 337 12.31 -9.75 -1.72
CA PRO A 337 11.49 -10.86 -1.24
C PRO A 337 10.79 -10.58 0.09
N PHE A 338 11.40 -9.76 0.96
CA PHE A 338 10.86 -9.42 2.27
C PHE A 338 9.45 -8.82 2.20
N TRP A 339 9.12 -8.07 1.14
CA TRP A 339 7.80 -7.46 0.98
C TRP A 339 6.67 -8.49 0.88
N THR A 340 6.97 -9.68 0.32
CA THR A 340 6.06 -10.81 0.13
C THR A 340 6.24 -11.93 1.17
N MET A 341 7.01 -11.69 2.24
CA MET A 341 7.13 -12.61 3.39
C MET A 341 6.03 -12.36 4.44
N PRO A 342 5.74 -13.30 5.36
CA PRO A 342 4.69 -13.13 6.38
C PRO A 342 5.13 -12.28 7.56
N PHE A 343 6.31 -11.67 7.48
CA PHE A 343 6.90 -10.92 8.57
C PHE A 343 6.23 -9.57 8.75
N SER A 344 6.08 -9.18 10.01
CA SER A 344 5.97 -7.77 10.36
C SER A 344 7.30 -7.07 10.05
N PHE A 345 7.27 -5.76 9.81
CA PHE A 345 8.49 -5.01 9.54
C PHE A 345 9.39 -4.86 10.77
N HIS A 346 8.90 -5.20 11.96
CA HIS A 346 9.70 -5.32 13.18
C HIS A 346 10.77 -6.42 13.07
N GLU A 347 10.56 -7.41 12.20
CA GLU A 347 11.52 -8.49 11.97
C GLU A 347 12.57 -8.12 10.89
N MET A 348 12.39 -7.00 10.17
CA MET A 348 13.25 -6.57 9.05
C MET A 348 14.74 -6.48 9.43
N PRO A 349 15.15 -5.91 10.59
CA PRO A 349 16.58 -5.85 10.95
C PRO A 349 17.25 -7.23 11.02
N SER A 350 16.50 -8.29 11.33
CA SER A 350 17.01 -9.65 11.43
C SER A 350 16.84 -10.49 10.16
N LYS A 351 15.75 -10.26 9.42
CA LYS A 351 15.35 -11.07 8.25
C LYS A 351 15.84 -10.50 6.93
N ALA A 352 15.96 -9.19 6.84
CA ALA A 352 16.43 -8.47 5.66
C ALA A 352 17.36 -7.32 6.07
N PRO A 353 18.51 -7.59 6.72
CA PRO A 353 19.40 -6.55 7.23
C PRO A 353 19.95 -5.63 6.13
N ALA A 354 20.14 -6.15 4.91
CA ALA A 354 20.55 -5.36 3.75
C ALA A 354 19.47 -4.33 3.37
N LEU A 355 18.21 -4.76 3.26
CA LEU A 355 17.07 -3.88 3.02
C LEU A 355 16.92 -2.85 4.14
N PHE A 356 17.02 -3.28 5.40
CA PHE A 356 16.94 -2.36 6.54
C PHE A 356 18.03 -1.28 6.47
N LYS A 357 19.28 -1.66 6.16
CA LYS A 357 20.38 -0.73 5.99
C LYS A 357 20.17 0.22 4.80
N GLU A 358 19.59 -0.28 3.72
CA GLU A 358 19.22 0.52 2.57
C GLU A 358 18.19 1.59 2.96
N LEU A 359 17.13 1.21 3.67
CA LEU A 359 16.07 2.12 4.12
C LEU A 359 16.56 3.15 5.15
N GLN A 360 17.55 2.81 6.00
CA GLN A 360 18.21 3.78 6.89
C GLN A 360 18.93 4.90 6.11
N ASN A 361 19.44 4.59 4.92
CA ASN A 361 20.12 5.56 4.05
C ASN A 361 19.13 6.39 3.22
N SER A 362 17.84 6.03 3.22
CA SER A 362 16.80 6.80 2.56
C SER A 362 16.60 8.15 3.24
N TYR A 363 16.27 9.15 2.43
CA TYR A 363 15.88 10.48 2.93
C TYR A 363 14.52 10.43 3.63
N LEU A 364 13.60 9.63 3.08
CA LEU A 364 12.28 9.35 3.62
C LEU A 364 11.77 8.05 3.00
N VAL A 365 11.22 7.16 3.82
CA VAL A 365 10.53 5.94 3.36
C VAL A 365 9.03 6.12 3.55
N ILE A 366 8.31 6.16 2.44
CA ILE A 366 6.87 6.32 2.38
C ILE A 366 6.22 4.95 2.22
N PHE A 367 5.42 4.53 3.19
CA PHE A 367 4.67 3.28 3.13
C PHE A 367 3.22 3.55 2.76
N LYS A 368 2.78 3.00 1.63
CA LYS A 368 1.41 3.16 1.15
C LYS A 368 0.49 2.09 1.72
N GLY A 369 -0.73 2.48 2.08
CA GLY A 369 -1.84 1.55 2.25
C GLY A 369 -1.86 0.71 3.52
N ASP A 370 -2.89 -0.13 3.61
CA ASP A 370 -3.29 -0.79 4.85
C ASP A 370 -2.37 -1.95 5.25
N LEU A 371 -1.96 -2.78 4.29
CA LEU A 371 -1.08 -3.93 4.57
C LEU A 371 0.29 -3.48 5.10
N ASN A 372 0.87 -2.44 4.50
CA ASN A 372 2.15 -1.90 4.98
C ASN A 372 1.99 -1.33 6.39
N TYR A 373 0.90 -0.62 6.70
CA TYR A 373 0.63 -0.12 8.05
C TYR A 373 0.46 -1.25 9.07
N ARG A 374 -0.26 -2.32 8.71
CA ARG A 374 -0.36 -3.53 9.54
C ARG A 374 1.01 -4.15 9.78
N LYS A 375 1.86 -4.28 8.77
CA LYS A 375 3.23 -4.81 8.94
C LYS A 375 4.11 -3.89 9.79
N LEU A 376 3.98 -2.57 9.67
CA LEU A 376 4.66 -1.56 10.51
C LEU A 376 4.25 -1.66 11.98
N THR A 377 3.00 -2.02 12.26
CA THR A 377 2.41 -2.06 13.60
C THR A 377 2.16 -3.48 14.13
N ARG A 378 2.81 -4.49 13.52
CA ARG A 378 2.67 -5.93 13.88
C ARG A 378 1.24 -6.48 13.83
N ASP A 379 0.34 -5.84 13.08
CA ASP A 379 -1.09 -6.17 13.00
C ASP A 379 -1.69 -6.32 14.43
N GLY A 380 -1.22 -5.46 15.33
CA GLY A 380 -1.41 -5.58 16.77
C GLY A 380 -2.70 -4.91 17.25
N LEU A 381 -3.31 -5.48 18.29
CA LEU A 381 -4.44 -4.89 19.01
C LEU A 381 -3.95 -3.82 20.00
N TRP A 382 -3.35 -2.76 19.48
CA TRP A 382 -2.89 -1.62 20.27
C TRP A 382 -4.06 -0.79 20.78
N PRO A 383 -3.97 -0.20 21.99
CA PRO A 383 -4.79 0.97 22.31
C PRO A 383 -4.59 2.03 21.23
N HIS A 384 -5.68 2.62 20.72
CA HIS A 384 -5.61 3.61 19.64
C HIS A 384 -4.81 4.87 19.99
N THR A 385 -4.63 5.14 21.28
CA THR A 385 -3.81 6.22 21.83
C THR A 385 -2.32 5.89 21.97
N THR A 386 -1.91 4.66 21.60
CA THR A 386 -0.48 4.30 21.52
C THR A 386 0.19 5.20 20.49
N THR A 387 1.36 5.77 20.78
CA THR A 387 2.08 6.59 19.81
C THR A 387 2.56 5.76 18.63
N TYR A 388 2.63 6.38 17.45
CA TYR A 388 3.13 5.71 16.24
C TYR A 388 4.57 5.20 16.43
N GLU A 389 5.46 6.02 17.00
CA GLU A 389 6.84 5.63 17.36
C GLU A 389 6.88 4.32 18.18
N LYS A 390 6.03 4.20 19.21
CA LYS A 390 5.98 3.00 20.05
C LYS A 390 5.49 1.78 19.29
N ALA A 391 4.49 1.96 18.42
CA ALA A 391 3.94 0.87 17.61
C ALA A 391 4.90 0.38 16.52
N LEU A 392 5.83 1.22 16.06
CA LEU A 392 6.89 0.87 15.11
C LEU A 392 7.98 -0.04 15.69
N GLY A 393 8.10 -0.11 17.03
CA GLY A 393 9.05 -1.00 17.70
C GLY A 393 10.50 -0.80 17.20
N PRO A 394 11.18 -1.82 16.64
CA PRO A 394 12.55 -1.69 16.12
C PRO A 394 12.72 -0.69 14.97
N LEU A 395 11.63 -0.25 14.34
CA LEU A 395 11.63 0.80 13.31
C LEU A 395 11.30 2.19 13.87
N GLY A 396 10.98 2.26 15.16
CA GLY A 396 10.64 3.49 15.88
C GLY A 396 11.87 4.29 16.25
N LYS A 397 11.97 4.64 17.52
CA LYS A 397 13.08 5.40 18.10
C LYS A 397 14.44 4.76 17.81
N GLU A 398 15.46 5.56 17.53
CA GLU A 398 16.85 5.14 17.27
C GLU A 398 17.06 4.18 16.08
N SER A 399 16.03 3.94 15.25
CA SER A 399 16.12 3.04 14.09
C SER A 399 16.95 3.65 12.94
N GLY A 400 17.04 4.99 12.87
CA GLY A 400 17.63 5.72 11.76
C GLY A 400 16.80 5.73 10.46
N VAL A 401 15.63 5.08 10.45
CA VAL A 401 14.69 5.04 9.32
C VAL A 401 13.63 6.11 9.52
N LYS A 402 13.50 7.02 8.54
CA LYS A 402 12.49 8.09 8.55
C LYS A 402 11.29 7.55 7.81
N ILE A 403 10.18 7.37 8.52
CA ILE A 403 9.00 6.65 8.03
C ILE A 403 7.83 7.60 7.94
N LEU A 404 7.19 7.66 6.78
CA LEU A 404 5.86 8.24 6.59
C LEU A 404 4.90 7.15 6.15
N ALA A 405 3.86 6.87 6.91
CA ALA A 405 2.78 5.98 6.47
C ALA A 405 1.59 6.79 5.96
N LEU A 406 1.17 6.51 4.73
CA LEU A 406 -0.01 7.08 4.10
C LEU A 406 -1.05 5.97 3.95
N ARG A 407 -2.01 5.90 4.88
CA ARG A 407 -2.90 4.76 5.00
C ARG A 407 -4.36 5.16 5.14
N THR A 408 -5.20 4.72 4.21
CA THR A 408 -6.65 4.62 4.43
C THR A 408 -6.94 3.45 5.38
N ASN A 409 -7.75 3.66 6.41
CA ASN A 409 -8.00 2.66 7.44
C ASN A 409 -8.90 1.53 6.95
N LYS A 410 -8.34 0.32 6.81
CA LYS A 410 -9.04 -0.89 6.34
C LYS A 410 -8.72 -2.13 7.19
N SER A 411 -8.40 -1.93 8.47
CA SER A 411 -8.12 -3.01 9.42
C SER A 411 -8.24 -2.55 10.88
N ASP A 412 -8.35 -3.51 11.79
CA ASP A 412 -8.56 -3.27 13.24
C ASP A 412 -7.47 -2.40 13.89
N VAL A 413 -6.23 -2.49 13.39
CA VAL A 413 -5.12 -1.72 13.94
C VAL A 413 -5.19 -0.25 13.51
N CYS A 414 -5.11 0.65 14.48
CA CYS A 414 -4.91 2.08 14.26
C CYS A 414 -4.29 2.66 15.54
N VAL A 415 -3.28 3.52 15.41
CA VAL A 415 -2.54 4.11 16.53
C VAL A 415 -2.32 5.60 16.25
N GLY A 416 -1.73 6.34 17.18
CA GLY A 416 -1.43 7.77 17.03
C GLY A 416 -2.56 8.71 17.44
N VAL A 417 -3.79 8.20 17.67
CA VAL A 417 -4.93 9.06 18.02
C VAL A 417 -4.64 9.81 19.34
N PRO A 418 -4.60 11.15 19.35
CA PRO A 418 -3.98 11.90 20.46
C PRO A 418 -4.58 11.67 21.85
N THR A 419 -5.89 11.43 21.94
CA THR A 419 -6.60 11.31 23.22
C THR A 419 -7.70 10.26 23.17
N GLN A 420 -8.00 9.67 24.32
CA GLN A 420 -9.12 8.74 24.45
C GLN A 420 -10.46 9.41 24.09
N SER A 421 -10.65 10.68 24.45
CA SER A 421 -11.86 11.43 24.08
C SER A 421 -12.04 11.56 22.57
N LYS A 422 -10.96 11.68 21.79
CA LYS A 422 -11.05 11.67 20.31
C LYS A 422 -11.42 10.29 19.79
N VAL A 423 -10.89 9.22 20.38
CA VAL A 423 -11.28 7.83 20.05
C VAL A 423 -12.76 7.61 20.34
N ASP A 424 -13.26 8.06 21.49
CA ASP A 424 -14.66 7.92 21.88
C ASP A 424 -15.58 8.68 20.90
N ALA A 425 -15.22 9.91 20.54
CA ALA A 425 -15.96 10.70 19.54
C ALA A 425 -15.99 10.01 18.16
N LEU A 426 -14.87 9.43 17.71
CA LEU A 426 -14.82 8.66 16.45
C LEU A 426 -15.70 7.41 16.51
N ASN A 427 -15.80 6.75 17.66
CA ASN A 427 -16.69 5.61 17.85
C ASN A 427 -18.17 6.01 17.85
N GLU A 428 -18.50 7.22 18.31
CA GLU A 428 -19.86 7.78 18.22
C GLU A 428 -20.21 8.19 16.78
N GLU A 429 -19.31 8.89 16.09
CA GLU A 429 -19.50 9.33 14.70
C GLU A 429 -19.53 8.15 13.71
N ALA A 430 -18.69 7.15 13.94
CA ALA A 430 -18.54 5.97 13.09
C ALA A 430 -18.67 4.68 13.93
N PRO A 431 -19.90 4.29 14.31
CA PRO A 431 -20.16 3.13 15.16
C PRO A 431 -19.57 1.82 14.63
N SER A 432 -19.38 0.87 15.54
CA SER A 432 -18.84 -0.48 15.24
C SER A 432 -17.42 -0.47 14.63
N GLY A 433 -16.62 0.56 14.94
CA GLY A 433 -15.26 0.70 14.44
C GLY A 433 -15.21 1.02 12.94
N ALA A 434 -16.24 1.64 12.39
CA ALA A 434 -16.27 1.95 10.96
C ALA A 434 -15.11 2.86 10.54
N TRP A 435 -14.65 3.77 11.41
CA TRP A 435 -13.51 4.66 11.14
C TRP A 435 -12.15 3.95 11.02
N ILE A 436 -12.04 2.70 11.47
CA ILE A 436 -10.81 1.89 11.27
C ILE A 436 -10.93 0.88 10.13
N ARG A 437 -12.15 0.55 9.66
CA ARG A 437 -12.39 -0.60 8.76
C ARG A 437 -12.89 -0.25 7.36
N ASN A 438 -13.57 0.88 7.16
CA ASN A 438 -14.34 1.11 5.94
C ASN A 438 -13.60 1.88 4.83
N GLY A 439 -12.36 2.30 5.05
CA GLY A 439 -11.55 3.06 4.09
C GLY A 439 -11.96 4.52 3.88
N LYS A 440 -12.92 5.06 4.64
CA LYS A 440 -13.34 6.47 4.57
C LYS A 440 -12.51 7.40 5.44
N TYR A 441 -11.75 6.85 6.37
CA TYR A 441 -10.84 7.55 7.26
C TYR A 441 -9.41 7.11 6.97
N ALA A 442 -8.45 7.92 7.39
CA ALA A 442 -7.04 7.68 7.11
C ALA A 442 -6.15 8.17 8.24
N VAL A 443 -4.88 7.80 8.15
CA VAL A 443 -3.79 8.35 8.96
C VAL A 443 -2.64 8.77 8.05
N VAL A 444 -1.98 9.85 8.45
CA VAL A 444 -0.68 10.29 7.94
C VAL A 444 0.24 10.28 9.14
N SER A 445 0.99 9.20 9.34
CA SER A 445 1.80 9.01 10.55
C SER A 445 3.28 9.07 10.22
N PHE A 446 4.03 9.92 10.92
CA PHE A 446 5.43 10.20 10.66
C PHE A 446 6.31 9.85 11.87
N ASN A 447 7.52 9.32 11.60
CA ASN A 447 8.54 9.11 12.60
C ASN A 447 9.93 9.38 11.99
N GLU A 448 10.72 10.27 12.62
CA GLU A 448 12.08 10.58 12.16
C GLU A 448 13.12 9.48 12.51
N GLY A 449 12.76 8.53 13.36
CA GLY A 449 13.63 7.42 13.74
C GLY A 449 14.85 7.83 14.58
N GLN A 450 14.76 8.98 15.26
CA GLN A 450 15.79 9.54 16.15
C GLN A 450 15.58 9.16 17.61
#